data_AF-A0A935LVT7-F1
#
_entry.id   AF-A0A935LVT7-F1
#
_cell.length_a   1.000
_cell.length_b   1.000
_cell.length_c   1.000
_cell.angle_alpha   90.00
_cell.angle_beta   90.00
_cell.angle_gamma   90.00
#
_symmetry.space_group_name_H-M   'P 1'
#
loop_
_entity.id
_entity.type
_entity.pdbx_description
1 polymer ?
#
loop_
_entity_poly.entity_id
_entity_poly.type
_entity_poly.pdbx_seq_one_letter_code
_entity_poly.pdbx_strand_id
1 'polypeptide(L)'
;MKHLLLAAIGLFIVLAAQPNQAQDKPTKAERRAAALDLRSDMRTWFEADVYPSLKKWHQEYDASLSSEDLATLAKYRAEAKQLKDAMRKDMMALKGTMKKGDRDEMHEKMEALREKHHDAMENIIDGVKPIIKRSKVKLRSIFDTNEDQIEAWRDKAREIMKTWSSEHQGMGRGGKKGHGPQGMGLPLMGQDGKHAALKFVLWDGTMPPIEDEMLGNDPLNGQPGQNRNTLGQMKVAPAPSGNAATITVGNVPNGPAKLEIYDMNGTLVRSVNVTATNGTIEQRVDLSDLPAGSYMASVNTAMGRRTAQIIKE
;
A
#
# COMPACT_ATOMS: atom_id res chain seq x y z
N MET A 1 61.50 32.91 -30.69
CA MET A 1 61.07 32.26 -31.95
C MET A 1 59.86 31.40 -31.60
N LYS A 2 58.63 31.92 -31.70
CA LYS A 2 57.75 31.96 -32.88
C LYS A 2 57.38 30.56 -33.38
N HIS A 3 56.11 30.16 -33.16
CA HIS A 3 55.19 29.28 -33.95
C HIS A 3 54.02 28.97 -32.96
N LEU A 4 52.84 29.59 -32.94
CA LEU A 4 51.87 30.00 -33.96
C LEU A 4 51.42 28.82 -34.83
N LEU A 5 50.36 28.12 -34.37
CA LEU A 5 49.55 27.25 -35.20
C LEU A 5 48.08 27.35 -34.77
N LEU A 6 47.36 28.17 -35.54
CA LEU A 6 45.91 28.15 -35.62
C LEU A 6 45.45 26.78 -36.13
N ALA A 7 44.48 26.17 -35.47
CA ALA A 7 43.63 25.15 -36.06
C ALA A 7 42.18 25.45 -35.68
N ALA A 8 41.49 26.10 -36.62
CA ALA A 8 40.05 26.30 -36.59
C ALA A 8 39.35 24.94 -36.75
N ILE A 9 38.77 24.43 -35.67
CA ILE A 9 37.87 23.27 -35.72
C ILE A 9 36.45 23.84 -35.84
N GLY A 10 35.88 23.69 -37.03
CA GLY A 10 34.53 24.11 -37.37
C GLY A 10 33.50 23.39 -36.51
N LEU A 11 32.77 24.18 -35.71
CA LEU A 11 31.61 23.76 -34.95
C LEU A 11 30.43 23.56 -35.93
N PHE A 12 30.31 22.36 -36.51
CA PHE A 12 29.13 21.96 -37.25
C PHE A 12 27.98 21.70 -36.25
N ILE A 13 27.17 22.72 -35.99
CA ILE A 13 25.90 22.57 -35.27
C ILE A 13 24.93 21.88 -36.23
N VAL A 14 24.91 20.54 -36.19
CA VAL A 14 23.81 19.77 -36.78
C VAL A 14 22.61 19.95 -35.85
N LEU A 15 21.77 20.94 -36.15
CA LEU A 15 20.39 21.00 -35.69
C LEU A 15 19.63 19.82 -36.29
N ALA A 16 19.85 18.63 -35.74
CA ALA A 16 18.95 17.51 -35.96
C ALA A 16 17.62 17.91 -35.33
N ALA A 17 16.66 18.28 -36.18
CA ALA A 17 15.26 18.39 -35.80
C ALA A 17 14.86 17.01 -35.26
N GLN A 18 14.97 16.82 -33.94
CA GLN A 18 14.38 15.66 -33.29
C GLN A 18 12.88 15.78 -33.59
N PRO A 19 12.29 14.83 -34.34
CA PRO A 19 10.86 14.83 -34.52
C PRO A 19 10.27 14.86 -33.12
N ASN A 20 9.40 15.84 -32.85
CA ASN A 20 8.54 15.85 -31.69
C ASN A 20 7.73 14.56 -31.73
N GLN A 21 8.30 13.48 -31.22
CA GLN A 21 7.57 12.26 -30.92
C GLN A 21 6.60 12.70 -29.84
N ALA A 22 5.34 12.88 -30.24
CA ALA A 22 4.26 13.04 -29.31
C ALA A 22 4.33 11.85 -28.37
N GLN A 23 4.85 12.06 -27.16
CA GLN A 23 4.92 11.02 -26.15
C GLN A 23 3.48 10.57 -25.92
N ASP A 24 3.19 9.34 -26.30
CA ASP A 24 1.89 8.74 -26.07
C ASP A 24 1.58 8.84 -24.58
N LYS A 25 0.43 9.45 -24.27
CA LYS A 25 0.03 9.63 -22.87
C LYS A 25 -0.11 8.25 -22.25
N PRO A 26 0.47 8.00 -21.06
CA PRO A 26 0.38 6.70 -20.43
C PRO A 26 -1.08 6.32 -20.23
N THR A 27 -1.39 5.06 -20.52
CA THR A 27 -2.71 4.46 -20.37
C THR A 27 -3.14 4.45 -18.90
N LYS A 28 -4.43 4.24 -18.66
CA LYS A 28 -4.97 4.12 -17.29
C LYS A 28 -4.35 2.93 -16.54
N ALA A 29 -4.05 1.84 -17.23
CA ALA A 29 -3.47 0.64 -16.65
C ALA A 29 -2.03 0.90 -16.17
N GLU A 30 -1.21 1.56 -17.00
CA GLU A 30 0.17 1.89 -16.66
C GLU A 30 0.24 2.88 -15.49
N ARG A 31 -0.61 3.92 -15.47
CA ARG A 31 -0.71 4.83 -14.32
C ARG A 31 -1.05 4.11 -13.03
N ARG A 32 -1.92 3.10 -13.11
CA ARG A 32 -2.31 2.30 -11.95
C ARG A 32 -1.18 1.40 -11.49
N ALA A 33 -0.46 0.76 -12.41
CA ALA A 33 0.71 -0.06 -12.10
C ALA A 33 1.78 0.80 -11.41
N ALA A 34 2.17 1.92 -12.02
CA ALA A 34 3.11 2.87 -11.45
C ALA A 34 2.70 3.33 -10.04
N ALA A 35 1.41 3.65 -9.83
CA ALA A 35 0.92 4.04 -8.51
C ALA A 35 0.93 2.90 -7.47
N LEU A 36 0.86 1.64 -7.91
CA LEU A 36 1.03 0.47 -7.02
C LEU A 36 2.51 0.29 -6.67
N ASP A 37 3.42 0.52 -7.60
CA ASP A 37 4.86 0.44 -7.36
C ASP A 37 5.29 1.47 -6.31
N LEU A 38 4.90 2.74 -6.47
CA LEU A 38 5.15 3.77 -5.45
C LEU A 38 4.63 3.39 -4.06
N ARG A 39 3.45 2.74 -4.00
CA ARG A 39 2.90 2.27 -2.71
C ARG A 39 3.73 1.18 -2.10
N SER A 40 4.18 0.23 -2.92
CA SER A 40 5.03 -0.86 -2.48
C SER A 40 6.34 -0.33 -1.91
N ASP A 41 6.97 0.61 -2.60
CA ASP A 41 8.24 1.22 -2.16
C ASP A 41 8.07 2.02 -0.87
N MET A 42 7.07 2.91 -0.83
CA MET A 42 6.75 3.70 0.36
C MET A 42 6.40 2.81 1.56
N ARG A 43 5.70 1.70 1.33
CA ARG A 43 5.40 0.73 2.39
C ARG A 43 6.66 0.05 2.89
N THR A 44 7.45 -0.50 1.98
CA THR A 44 8.66 -1.26 2.33
C THR A 44 9.59 -0.42 3.18
N TRP A 45 9.81 0.83 2.75
CA TRP A 45 10.55 1.82 3.52
C TRP A 45 9.91 2.12 4.89
N PHE A 46 8.60 2.41 4.93
CA PHE A 46 7.93 2.69 6.20
C PHE A 46 8.01 1.52 7.19
N GLU A 47 7.85 0.29 6.72
CA GLU A 47 7.94 -0.95 7.53
C GLU A 47 9.33 -1.12 8.13
N ALA A 48 10.37 -0.86 7.35
CA ALA A 48 11.76 -1.03 7.78
C ALA A 48 12.23 0.09 8.69
N ASP A 49 11.96 1.36 8.32
CA ASP A 49 12.65 2.51 8.90
C ASP A 49 11.79 3.32 9.89
N VAL A 50 10.46 3.34 9.70
CA VAL A 50 9.56 4.23 10.44
C VAL A 50 8.77 3.48 11.52
N TYR A 51 8.14 2.37 11.14
CA TYR A 51 7.23 1.62 12.00
C TYR A 51 7.87 1.13 13.32
N PRO A 52 9.11 0.61 13.35
CA PRO A 52 9.72 0.17 14.61
C PRO A 52 9.88 1.31 15.63
N SER A 53 10.27 2.49 15.16
CA SER A 53 10.44 3.69 15.98
C SER A 53 9.09 4.20 16.49
N LEU A 54 8.09 4.32 15.62
CA LEU A 54 6.73 4.70 16.01
C LEU A 54 6.15 3.75 17.05
N LYS A 55 6.31 2.44 16.86
CA LYS A 55 5.82 1.42 17.79
C LYS A 55 6.48 1.57 19.17
N LYS A 56 7.80 1.80 19.19
CA LYS A 56 8.53 2.07 20.44
C LYS A 56 8.01 3.34 21.13
N TRP A 57 7.87 4.44 20.40
CA TRP A 57 7.35 5.69 20.96
C TRP A 57 5.93 5.54 21.49
N HIS A 58 5.10 4.76 20.81
CA HIS A 58 3.74 4.45 21.25
C HIS A 58 3.76 3.65 22.57
N GLN A 59 4.63 2.65 22.70
CA GLN A 59 4.80 1.91 23.96
C GLN A 59 5.29 2.81 25.10
N GLU A 60 6.25 3.70 24.84
CA GLU A 60 6.73 4.68 25.82
C GLU A 60 5.64 5.68 26.24
N TYR A 61 4.76 6.05 25.31
CA TYR A 61 3.61 6.90 25.59
C TYR A 61 2.59 6.16 26.47
N ASP A 62 2.19 4.95 26.09
CA ASP A 62 1.23 4.15 26.84
C ASP A 62 1.72 3.84 28.27
N ALA A 63 3.01 3.53 28.42
CA ALA A 63 3.62 3.29 29.72
C ALA A 63 3.67 4.53 30.64
N SER A 64 3.49 5.73 30.07
CA SER A 64 3.45 7.00 30.83
C SER A 64 2.06 7.37 31.33
N LEU A 65 1.01 6.71 30.84
CA LEU A 65 -0.37 6.98 31.22
C LEU A 65 -0.71 6.30 32.55
N SER A 66 -1.70 6.85 33.27
CA SER A 66 -2.32 6.12 34.37
C SER A 66 -3.05 4.90 33.83
N SER A 67 -3.28 3.90 34.68
CA SER A 67 -4.06 2.71 34.31
C SER A 67 -5.48 3.06 33.84
N GLU A 68 -6.10 4.07 34.45
CA GLU A 68 -7.43 4.58 34.07
C GLU A 68 -7.43 5.26 32.69
N ASP A 69 -6.43 6.11 32.42
CA ASP A 69 -6.29 6.79 31.14
C ASP A 69 -5.99 5.79 30.02
N LEU A 70 -5.11 4.81 30.29
CA LEU A 70 -4.78 3.76 29.33
C LEU A 70 -6.01 2.89 29.00
N ALA A 71 -6.81 2.52 30.00
CA ALA A 71 -8.03 1.74 29.79
C ALA A 71 -9.07 2.52 28.95
N THR A 72 -9.27 3.80 29.28
CA THR A 72 -10.16 4.70 28.52
C THR A 72 -9.66 4.87 27.08
N LEU A 73 -8.35 5.08 26.90
CA LEU A 73 -7.75 5.24 25.58
C LEU A 73 -7.85 3.96 24.75
N ALA A 74 -7.65 2.78 25.34
CA ALA A 74 -7.81 1.50 24.66
C ALA A 74 -9.24 1.31 24.13
N LYS A 75 -10.26 1.73 24.89
CA LYS A 75 -11.66 1.76 24.43
C LYS A 75 -11.81 2.65 23.20
N TYR A 76 -11.32 3.89 23.24
CA TYR A 76 -11.43 4.82 22.11
C TYR A 76 -10.65 4.37 20.87
N ARG A 77 -9.50 3.72 21.04
CA ARG A 77 -8.74 3.10 19.94
C ARG A 77 -9.57 2.00 19.26
N ALA A 78 -10.24 1.16 20.03
CA ALA A 78 -11.11 0.11 19.50
C ALA A 78 -12.33 0.70 18.76
N GLU A 79 -13.00 1.70 19.32
CA GLU A 79 -14.12 2.41 18.69
C GLU A 79 -13.69 3.12 17.40
N ALA A 80 -12.54 3.81 17.40
CA ALA A 80 -11.99 4.47 16.22
C ALA A 80 -11.67 3.48 15.10
N LYS A 81 -11.12 2.31 15.45
CA LYS A 81 -10.85 1.23 14.49
C LYS A 81 -12.15 0.69 13.87
N GLN A 82 -13.14 0.39 14.70
CA GLN A 82 -14.45 -0.07 14.23
C GLN A 82 -15.13 0.97 13.33
N LEU A 83 -15.05 2.25 13.69
CA LEU A 83 -15.60 3.35 12.91
C LEU A 83 -14.93 3.47 11.53
N LYS A 84 -13.59 3.39 11.48
CA LYS A 84 -12.85 3.36 10.20
C LYS A 84 -13.24 2.17 9.33
N ASP A 85 -13.37 0.99 9.93
CA ASP A 85 -13.78 -0.22 9.21
C ASP A 85 -15.22 -0.13 8.69
N ALA A 86 -16.13 0.46 9.47
CA ALA A 86 -17.51 0.71 9.07
C ALA A 86 -17.57 1.73 7.93
N MET A 87 -16.85 2.85 8.04
CA MET A 87 -16.74 3.85 6.97
C MET A 87 -16.20 3.23 5.68
N ARG A 88 -15.20 2.35 5.76
CA ARG A 88 -14.67 1.63 4.59
C ARG A 88 -15.74 0.74 3.96
N LYS A 89 -16.44 -0.08 4.76
CA LYS A 89 -17.50 -0.97 4.27
C LYS A 89 -18.62 -0.19 3.60
N ASP A 90 -19.08 0.88 4.23
CA ASP A 90 -20.13 1.75 3.68
C ASP A 90 -19.67 2.41 2.36
N MET A 91 -18.42 2.89 2.30
CA MET A 91 -17.84 3.48 1.09
C MET A 91 -17.72 2.44 -0.05
N MET A 92 -17.31 1.22 0.26
CA MET A 92 -17.25 0.13 -0.73
C MET A 92 -18.64 -0.27 -1.22
N ALA A 93 -19.63 -0.37 -0.32
CA ALA A 93 -21.01 -0.69 -0.65
C ALA A 93 -21.64 0.40 -1.53
N LEU A 94 -21.47 1.67 -1.14
CA LEU A 94 -21.92 2.82 -1.92
C LEU A 94 -21.31 2.78 -3.32
N LYS A 95 -20.02 2.47 -3.44
CA LYS A 95 -19.34 2.34 -4.73
C LYS A 95 -19.83 1.17 -5.58
N GLY A 96 -20.19 0.04 -4.95
CA GLY A 96 -20.71 -1.13 -5.65
C GLY A 96 -22.07 -0.90 -6.31
N THR A 97 -22.89 0.00 -5.77
CA THR A 97 -24.24 0.30 -6.29
C THR A 97 -24.24 1.39 -7.37
N MET A 98 -23.11 2.05 -7.62
CA MET A 98 -23.04 3.17 -8.56
C MET A 98 -23.15 2.73 -10.03
N LYS A 99 -24.12 3.32 -10.73
CA LYS A 99 -24.15 3.35 -12.19
C LYS A 99 -23.36 4.56 -12.71
N LYS A 100 -22.76 4.41 -13.89
CA LYS A 100 -22.00 5.49 -14.55
C LYS A 100 -22.99 6.56 -15.04
N GLY A 101 -23.13 7.67 -14.31
CA GLY A 101 -23.96 8.81 -14.74
C GLY A 101 -24.56 9.67 -13.63
N ASP A 102 -24.71 9.14 -12.42
CA ASP A 102 -25.41 9.85 -11.34
C ASP A 102 -24.43 10.48 -10.34
N ARG A 103 -23.81 11.59 -10.74
CA ARG A 103 -22.73 12.22 -9.96
C ARG A 103 -23.27 13.00 -8.76
N ASP A 104 -24.44 13.59 -8.89
CA ASP A 104 -25.02 14.46 -7.85
C ASP A 104 -25.59 13.61 -6.72
N GLU A 105 -26.37 12.56 -7.04
CA GLU A 105 -26.84 11.60 -6.04
C GLU A 105 -25.67 10.92 -5.31
N MET A 106 -24.58 10.64 -6.04
CA MET A 106 -23.35 10.12 -5.44
C MET A 106 -22.72 11.11 -4.45
N HIS A 107 -22.68 12.40 -4.80
CA HIS A 107 -22.12 13.42 -3.91
C HIS A 107 -22.94 13.52 -2.62
N GLU A 108 -24.27 13.57 -2.72
CA GLU A 108 -25.18 13.62 -1.58
C GLU A 108 -25.03 12.40 -0.67
N LYS A 109 -25.02 11.18 -1.25
CA LYS A 109 -24.83 9.94 -0.48
C LYS A 109 -23.46 9.88 0.20
N MET A 110 -22.41 10.36 -0.46
CA MET A 110 -21.09 10.45 0.16
C MET A 110 -21.04 11.47 1.29
N GLU A 111 -21.71 12.61 1.13
CA GLU A 111 -21.73 13.66 2.15
C GLU A 111 -22.49 13.20 3.38
N ALA A 112 -23.69 12.62 3.20
CA ALA A 112 -24.45 12.01 4.28
C ALA A 112 -23.67 10.89 5.00
N LEU A 113 -22.91 10.10 4.24
CA LEU A 113 -22.05 9.07 4.83
C LEU A 113 -20.90 9.70 5.64
N ARG A 114 -20.26 10.76 5.14
CA ARG A 114 -19.20 11.47 5.88
C ARG A 114 -19.74 12.09 7.16
N GLU A 115 -20.89 12.75 7.10
CA GLU A 115 -21.53 13.38 8.25
C GLU A 115 -21.84 12.34 9.34
N LYS A 116 -22.44 11.20 8.95
CA LYS A 116 -22.69 10.07 9.86
C LYS A 116 -21.44 9.61 10.61
N HIS A 117 -20.30 9.51 9.92
CA HIS A 117 -19.04 9.07 10.53
C HIS A 117 -18.30 10.20 11.25
N HIS A 118 -18.53 11.45 10.86
CA HIS A 118 -17.94 12.64 11.47
C HIS A 118 -18.36 12.77 12.93
N ASP A 119 -19.66 12.69 13.24
CA ASP A 119 -20.17 12.84 14.60
C ASP A 119 -19.63 11.76 15.54
N ALA A 120 -19.55 10.51 15.05
CA ALA A 120 -18.98 9.41 15.82
C ALA A 120 -17.48 9.63 16.10
N MET A 121 -16.74 10.17 15.12
CA MET A 121 -15.33 10.52 15.30
C MET A 121 -15.15 11.70 16.25
N GLU A 122 -15.99 12.73 16.15
CA GLU A 122 -15.94 13.90 17.03
C GLU A 122 -16.15 13.50 18.49
N ASN A 123 -17.12 12.62 18.77
CA ASN A 123 -17.34 12.07 20.12
C ASN A 123 -16.10 11.33 20.66
N ILE A 124 -15.42 10.55 19.81
CA ILE A 124 -14.15 9.88 20.18
C ILE A 124 -13.07 10.93 20.49
N ILE A 125 -12.95 11.95 19.63
CA ILE A 125 -11.95 13.01 19.79
C ILE A 125 -12.17 13.77 21.10
N ASP A 126 -13.41 14.14 21.42
CA ASP A 126 -13.74 14.84 22.65
C ASP A 126 -13.47 14.00 23.90
N GLY A 127 -13.71 12.69 23.83
CA GLY A 127 -13.37 11.75 24.89
C GLY A 127 -11.87 11.59 25.12
N VAL A 128 -11.06 11.65 24.06
CA VAL A 128 -9.59 11.52 24.13
C VAL A 128 -8.90 12.83 24.52
N LYS A 129 -9.49 13.98 24.20
CA LYS A 129 -8.98 15.32 24.50
C LYS A 129 -8.51 15.53 25.95
N PRO A 130 -9.24 15.13 27.01
CA PRO A 130 -8.75 15.26 28.38
C PRO A 130 -7.48 14.44 28.66
N ILE A 131 -7.35 13.24 28.09
CA ILE A 131 -6.15 12.39 28.21
C ILE A 131 -4.96 13.09 27.55
N ILE A 132 -5.13 13.56 26.30
CA ILE A 132 -4.10 14.31 25.57
C ILE A 132 -3.65 15.54 26.36
N LYS A 133 -4.60 16.26 26.98
CA LYS A 133 -4.29 17.45 27.77
C LYS A 133 -3.40 17.12 28.98
N ARG A 134 -3.68 16.04 29.69
CA ARG A 134 -2.85 15.55 30.81
C ARG A 134 -1.48 15.07 30.34
N SER A 135 -1.44 14.33 29.24
CA SER A 135 -0.20 13.72 28.70
C SER A 135 0.57 14.63 27.73
N LYS A 136 0.21 15.91 27.61
CA LYS A 136 0.75 16.84 26.61
C LYS A 136 2.27 16.97 26.68
N VAL A 137 2.83 17.05 27.89
CA VAL A 137 4.27 17.21 28.11
C VAL A 137 5.03 15.99 27.58
N LYS A 138 4.52 14.78 27.85
CA LYS A 138 5.14 13.54 27.37
C LYS A 138 5.04 13.40 25.85
N LEU A 139 3.87 13.67 25.26
CA LEU A 139 3.70 13.66 23.80
C LEU A 139 4.70 14.60 23.14
N ARG A 140 4.77 15.85 23.63
CA ARG A 140 5.72 16.83 23.11
C ARG A 140 7.17 16.37 23.26
N SER A 141 7.55 15.85 24.43
CA SER A 141 8.90 15.34 24.65
C SER A 141 9.27 14.21 23.69
N ILE A 142 8.35 13.29 23.37
CA ILE A 142 8.59 12.23 22.38
C ILE A 142 8.87 12.85 21.01
N PHE A 143 8.05 13.79 20.53
CA PHE A 143 8.24 14.38 19.20
C PHE A 143 9.46 15.31 19.14
N ASP A 144 9.66 16.19 20.13
CA ASP A 144 10.78 17.14 20.18
C ASP A 144 12.13 16.40 20.24
N THR A 145 12.21 15.29 20.99
CA THR A 145 13.46 14.49 21.08
C THR A 145 13.81 13.77 19.79
N ASN A 146 12.82 13.52 18.93
CA ASN A 146 12.99 12.74 17.70
C ASN A 146 12.76 13.59 16.44
N GLU A 147 12.81 14.93 16.55
CA GLU A 147 12.55 15.85 15.45
C GLU A 147 13.47 15.59 14.24
N ASP A 148 14.77 15.42 14.47
CA ASP A 148 15.75 15.11 13.41
C ASP A 148 15.43 13.80 12.68
N GLN A 149 14.99 12.77 13.41
CA GLN A 149 14.60 11.49 12.82
C GLN A 149 13.34 11.64 11.97
N ILE A 150 12.37 12.46 12.41
CA ILE A 150 11.14 12.74 11.67
C ILE A 150 11.44 13.51 10.38
N GLU A 151 12.34 14.49 10.43
CA GLU A 151 12.74 15.22 9.23
C GLU A 151 13.52 14.34 8.26
N ALA A 152 14.42 13.48 8.75
CA ALA A 152 15.08 12.47 7.93
C ALA A 152 14.08 11.52 7.24
N TRP A 153 13.00 11.13 7.93
CA TRP A 153 11.93 10.35 7.31
C TRP A 153 11.18 11.12 6.22
N ARG A 154 10.92 12.42 6.43
CA ARG A 154 10.28 13.27 5.42
C ARG A 154 11.16 13.43 4.19
N ASP A 155 12.46 13.62 4.39
CA ASP A 155 13.44 13.67 3.30
C ASP A 155 13.46 12.37 2.51
N LYS A 156 13.49 11.23 3.20
CA LYS A 156 13.50 9.93 2.52
C LYS A 156 12.22 9.67 1.73
N ALA A 157 11.06 10.00 2.29
CA ALA A 157 9.79 9.93 1.57
C ALA A 157 9.78 10.85 0.33
N ARG A 158 10.31 12.07 0.45
CA ARG A 158 10.47 13.01 -0.68
C ARG A 158 11.40 12.43 -1.75
N GLU A 159 12.48 11.77 -1.36
CA GLU A 159 13.41 11.11 -2.26
C GLU A 159 12.72 9.98 -3.04
N ILE A 160 12.03 9.05 -2.35
CA ILE A 160 11.29 7.95 -2.99
C ILE A 160 10.28 8.49 -4.02
N MET A 161 9.50 9.50 -3.64
CA MET A 161 8.55 10.14 -4.56
C MET A 161 9.23 10.83 -5.74
N LYS A 162 10.37 11.47 -5.53
CA LYS A 162 11.13 12.14 -6.59
C LYS A 162 11.70 11.13 -7.59
N THR A 163 12.31 10.06 -7.11
CA THR A 163 12.83 8.96 -7.94
C THR A 163 11.69 8.35 -8.75
N TRP A 164 10.61 7.95 -8.09
CA TRP A 164 9.43 7.41 -8.77
C TRP A 164 8.89 8.36 -9.84
N SER A 165 8.74 9.66 -9.52
CA SER A 165 8.23 10.64 -10.48
C SER A 165 9.17 10.86 -11.67
N SER A 166 10.48 10.65 -11.50
CA SER A 166 11.47 10.78 -12.58
C SER A 166 11.46 9.58 -13.53
N GLU A 167 11.19 8.39 -13.02
CA GLU A 167 11.02 7.15 -13.79
C GLU A 167 9.66 7.10 -14.50
N HIS A 168 8.65 7.75 -13.91
CA HIS A 168 7.27 7.72 -14.36
C HIS A 168 6.81 9.08 -14.91
N GLN A 169 7.60 9.66 -15.83
CA GLN A 169 7.27 10.95 -16.45
C GLN A 169 5.90 10.91 -17.12
N GLY A 170 5.11 11.98 -16.97
CA GLY A 170 3.76 12.04 -17.52
C GLY A 170 2.68 11.25 -16.76
N MET A 171 3.03 10.53 -15.69
CA MET A 171 2.05 9.86 -14.81
C MET A 171 1.32 10.80 -13.85
N GLY A 172 1.71 12.08 -13.79
CA GLY A 172 1.01 13.10 -12.99
C GLY A 172 -0.45 13.28 -13.43
N ARG A 173 -1.35 13.55 -12.47
CA ARG A 173 -2.76 13.91 -12.77
C ARG A 173 -2.75 15.16 -13.67
N GLY A 174 -3.01 14.94 -14.96
CA GLY A 174 -2.81 15.94 -16.02
C GLY A 174 -3.35 17.34 -15.70
N GLY A 175 -2.50 18.34 -15.91
CA GLY A 175 -2.86 19.73 -16.20
C GLY A 175 -3.35 20.61 -15.05
N LYS A 176 -3.87 20.05 -13.95
CA LYS A 176 -4.12 20.85 -12.75
C LYS A 176 -2.86 20.80 -11.90
N LYS A 177 -2.39 21.97 -11.43
CA LYS A 177 -1.39 22.13 -10.37
C LYS A 177 -1.91 21.48 -9.07
N GLY A 178 -2.10 20.17 -9.10
CA GLY A 178 -2.50 19.38 -7.95
C GLY A 178 -1.46 19.61 -6.88
N HIS A 179 -1.93 19.74 -5.64
CA HIS A 179 -1.10 19.86 -4.46
C HIS A 179 0.12 18.95 -4.63
N GLY A 180 1.30 19.57 -4.74
CA GLY A 180 2.53 18.86 -5.08
C GLY A 180 2.87 17.81 -4.02
N PRO A 181 4.07 17.21 -4.11
CA PRO A 181 4.54 16.22 -3.12
C PRO A 181 4.47 16.70 -1.66
N GLN A 182 4.30 18.01 -1.42
CA GLN A 182 4.00 18.60 -0.12
C GLN A 182 2.72 18.08 0.55
N GLY A 183 1.72 17.58 -0.20
CA GLY A 183 0.45 17.10 0.37
C GLY A 183 0.47 15.67 0.91
N MET A 184 1.51 14.90 0.63
CA MET A 184 1.64 13.50 1.04
C MET A 184 2.41 13.45 2.35
N GLY A 185 1.73 13.86 3.43
CA GLY A 185 2.26 13.71 4.78
C GLY A 185 2.56 12.25 5.08
N LEU A 186 3.60 12.02 5.90
CA LEU A 186 3.91 10.68 6.38
C LEU A 186 2.68 10.09 7.10
N PRO A 187 2.43 8.78 6.96
CA PRO A 187 1.36 8.12 7.70
C PRO A 187 1.51 8.40 9.19
N LEU A 188 0.40 8.74 9.85
CA LEU A 188 0.33 9.15 11.28
C LEU A 188 1.00 10.50 11.63
N MET A 189 1.67 11.15 10.68
CA MET A 189 2.45 12.38 10.86
C MET A 189 1.95 13.45 9.87
N GLY A 190 0.76 13.97 10.14
CA GLY A 190 0.20 15.08 9.36
C GLY A 190 1.02 16.37 9.48
N GLN A 191 0.77 17.33 8.59
CA GLN A 191 1.39 18.66 8.69
C GLN A 191 0.93 19.44 9.92
N ASP A 192 -0.32 19.23 10.35
CA ASP A 192 -0.83 19.79 11.60
C ASP A 192 -0.46 18.87 12.76
N GLY A 193 0.40 19.37 13.65
CA GLY A 193 0.85 18.67 14.85
C GLY A 193 -0.29 18.24 15.77
N LYS A 194 -1.43 18.95 15.80
CA LYS A 194 -2.60 18.54 16.61
C LYS A 194 -3.26 17.28 16.05
N HIS A 195 -3.50 17.25 14.74
CA HIS A 195 -4.06 16.07 14.09
C HIS A 195 -3.08 14.89 14.09
N ALA A 196 -1.78 15.15 13.96
CA ALA A 196 -0.74 14.12 14.08
C ALA A 196 -0.74 13.51 15.49
N ALA A 197 -0.73 14.33 16.54
CA ALA A 197 -0.78 13.86 17.91
C ALA A 197 -2.06 13.05 18.20
N LEU A 198 -3.22 13.52 17.74
CA LEU A 198 -4.48 12.79 17.88
C LEU A 198 -4.44 11.43 17.17
N LYS A 199 -3.96 11.38 15.92
CA LYS A 199 -3.80 10.13 15.16
C LYS A 199 -2.84 9.17 15.86
N PHE A 200 -1.73 9.67 16.39
CA PHE A 200 -0.76 8.88 17.13
C PHE A 200 -1.37 8.30 18.42
N VAL A 201 -2.14 9.08 19.16
CA VAL A 201 -2.80 8.65 20.41
C VAL A 201 -3.89 7.61 20.14
N LEU A 202 -4.69 7.80 19.08
CA LEU A 202 -5.74 6.86 18.66
C LEU A 202 -5.23 5.64 17.88
N TRP A 203 -3.93 5.56 17.60
CA TRP A 203 -3.34 4.39 16.97
C TRP A 203 -3.24 3.24 17.98
N ASP A 204 -3.41 1.99 17.53
CA ASP A 204 -3.35 0.80 18.39
C ASP A 204 -1.97 0.11 18.34
N GLY A 205 -0.97 0.74 17.71
CA GLY A 205 0.35 0.17 17.49
C GLY A 205 0.40 -0.92 16.41
N THR A 206 -0.74 -1.28 15.80
CA THR A 206 -0.78 -2.22 14.67
C THR A 206 -0.61 -1.48 13.37
N MET A 207 0.15 -2.06 12.44
CA MET A 207 0.32 -1.44 11.14
C MET A 207 -1.01 -1.43 10.39
N PRO A 208 -1.49 -0.25 9.91
CA PRO A 208 -2.71 -0.20 9.13
C PRO A 208 -2.53 -1.01 7.83
N PRO A 209 -3.57 -1.68 7.33
CA PRO A 209 -3.50 -2.39 6.05
C PRO A 209 -3.10 -1.43 4.91
N ILE A 210 -2.32 -1.91 3.93
CA ILE A 210 -1.89 -1.15 2.73
C ILE A 210 -3.06 -0.36 2.11
N GLU A 211 -4.21 -1.00 2.09
CA GLU A 211 -5.35 -0.59 1.28
C GLU A 211 -5.98 0.72 1.79
N ASP A 212 -5.64 1.14 3.02
CA ASP A 212 -6.53 1.98 3.82
C ASP A 212 -6.12 3.44 3.99
N GLU A 213 -4.84 3.79 4.11
CA GLU A 213 -4.51 5.15 4.57
C GLU A 213 -3.32 5.83 3.88
N MET A 214 -2.38 5.11 3.27
CA MET A 214 -1.06 5.68 3.04
C MET A 214 -0.95 6.75 1.94
N LEU A 215 -1.76 6.72 0.87
CA LEU A 215 -1.53 7.61 -0.29
C LEU A 215 -2.76 8.35 -0.81
N GLY A 216 -3.66 8.78 0.08
CA GLY A 216 -4.67 9.80 -0.22
C GLY A 216 -5.53 9.48 -1.45
N ASN A 217 -5.73 8.19 -1.72
CA ASN A 217 -6.30 7.77 -2.96
C ASN A 217 -7.80 8.02 -2.89
N ASP A 218 -8.20 9.16 -3.45
CA ASP A 218 -9.58 9.51 -3.71
C ASP A 218 -10.35 8.24 -4.18
N PRO A 219 -11.22 7.68 -3.33
CA PRO A 219 -11.86 6.39 -3.60
C PRO A 219 -12.71 6.42 -4.88
N LEU A 220 -12.97 7.62 -5.41
CA LEU A 220 -13.71 7.92 -6.64
C LEU A 220 -13.03 7.48 -7.94
N ASN A 221 -11.72 7.21 -7.95
CA ASN A 221 -11.02 6.92 -9.22
C ASN A 221 -10.74 5.43 -9.49
N GLY A 222 -11.04 4.54 -8.54
CA GLY A 222 -11.04 3.11 -8.81
C GLY A 222 -12.39 2.69 -9.40
N GLN A 223 -12.46 1.96 -10.50
CA GLN A 223 -13.73 1.34 -10.90
C GLN A 223 -14.13 0.26 -9.87
N PRO A 224 -15.41 0.20 -9.44
CA PRO A 224 -15.93 -0.99 -8.77
C PRO A 224 -15.85 -2.18 -9.74
N GLY A 225 -15.40 -3.34 -9.26
CA GLY A 225 -15.41 -4.60 -10.02
C GLY A 225 -14.06 -5.28 -10.26
N GLN A 226 -12.94 -4.69 -9.85
CA GLN A 226 -11.65 -5.40 -9.85
C GLN A 226 -11.16 -5.59 -8.43
N ASN A 227 -11.43 -6.78 -7.88
CA ASN A 227 -10.83 -7.29 -6.64
C ASN A 227 -9.32 -7.04 -6.65
N ARG A 228 -8.84 -6.24 -5.70
CA ARG A 228 -7.45 -5.73 -5.61
C ARG A 228 -6.48 -6.69 -4.93
N ASN A 229 -6.72 -7.99 -5.02
CA ASN A 229 -5.70 -9.01 -4.79
C ASN A 229 -5.08 -9.33 -6.16
N THR A 230 -4.08 -8.55 -6.58
CA THR A 230 -3.62 -8.52 -7.99
C THR A 230 -2.88 -9.77 -8.45
N LEU A 231 -2.51 -10.70 -7.56
CA LEU A 231 -2.29 -12.08 -7.94
C LEU A 231 -3.63 -12.81 -7.83
N GLY A 232 -4.12 -13.31 -8.97
CA GLY A 232 -5.40 -14.01 -9.08
C GLY A 232 -5.49 -15.18 -8.10
N GLN A 233 -6.73 -15.54 -7.75
CA GLN A 233 -6.97 -16.67 -6.85
C GLN A 233 -6.27 -17.92 -7.40
N MET A 234 -5.44 -18.55 -6.57
CA MET A 234 -4.83 -19.84 -6.88
C MET A 234 -5.92 -20.90 -6.79
N LYS A 235 -6.13 -21.66 -7.86
CA LYS A 235 -7.10 -22.74 -7.95
C LYS A 235 -6.36 -24.07 -8.06
N VAL A 236 -6.88 -25.09 -7.40
CA VAL A 236 -6.38 -26.46 -7.45
C VAL A 236 -7.50 -27.33 -8.01
N ALA A 237 -7.20 -28.13 -9.03
CA ALA A 237 -8.17 -29.05 -9.65
C ALA A 237 -7.52 -30.40 -10.02
N PRO A 238 -8.17 -31.54 -9.77
CA PRO A 238 -9.43 -31.68 -9.04
C PRO A 238 -9.24 -31.48 -7.53
N ALA A 239 -10.31 -31.15 -6.81
CA ALA A 239 -10.32 -31.08 -5.34
C ALA A 239 -11.50 -31.94 -4.84
N PRO A 240 -11.25 -33.11 -4.20
CA PRO A 240 -9.94 -33.69 -3.86
C PRO A 240 -9.13 -34.13 -5.09
N SER A 241 -7.81 -34.17 -4.93
CA SER A 241 -6.84 -34.61 -5.93
C SER A 241 -6.46 -36.07 -5.72
N GLY A 242 -6.32 -36.84 -6.79
CA GLY A 242 -5.71 -38.17 -6.72
C GLY A 242 -4.18 -38.09 -6.83
N ASN A 243 -3.59 -38.87 -7.74
CA ASN A 243 -2.14 -38.87 -7.98
C ASN A 243 -1.61 -37.61 -8.67
N ALA A 244 -2.45 -36.67 -9.08
CA ALA A 244 -2.00 -35.41 -9.68
C ALA A 244 -3.01 -34.28 -9.43
N ALA A 245 -2.49 -33.06 -9.37
CA ALA A 245 -3.27 -31.84 -9.26
C ALA A 245 -2.79 -30.80 -10.28
N THR A 246 -3.72 -30.09 -10.91
CA THR A 246 -3.45 -28.91 -11.73
C THR A 246 -3.64 -27.67 -10.88
N ILE A 247 -2.61 -26.82 -10.86
CA ILE A 247 -2.58 -25.57 -10.13
C ILE A 247 -2.63 -24.43 -11.14
N THR A 248 -3.64 -23.57 -11.01
CA THR A 248 -3.83 -22.40 -11.87
C THR A 248 -3.76 -21.12 -11.05
N VAL A 249 -2.90 -20.18 -11.45
CA VAL A 249 -2.79 -18.83 -10.88
C VAL A 249 -2.94 -17.82 -12.00
N GLY A 250 -3.94 -16.95 -11.92
CA GLY A 250 -4.12 -15.84 -12.87
C GLY A 250 -3.47 -14.54 -12.39
N ASN A 251 -3.43 -13.53 -13.27
CA ASN A 251 -2.89 -12.19 -12.99
C ASN A 251 -1.46 -12.19 -12.41
N VAL A 252 -0.59 -13.07 -12.90
CA VAL A 252 0.83 -13.14 -12.52
C VAL A 252 1.68 -12.50 -13.61
N PRO A 253 2.71 -11.67 -13.30
CA PRO A 253 3.62 -11.16 -14.32
C PRO A 253 4.26 -12.30 -15.09
N ASN A 254 4.47 -12.11 -16.39
CA ASN A 254 5.21 -13.08 -17.19
C ASN A 254 6.65 -13.19 -16.65
N GLY A 255 7.18 -14.40 -16.54
CA GLY A 255 8.54 -14.63 -16.04
C GLY A 255 8.67 -15.86 -15.14
N PRO A 256 9.87 -16.08 -14.58
CA PRO A 256 10.14 -17.22 -13.73
C PRO A 256 9.40 -17.10 -12.39
N ALA A 257 8.88 -18.22 -11.92
CA ALA A 257 8.20 -18.38 -10.65
C ALA A 257 8.56 -19.75 -10.04
N LYS A 258 8.29 -19.91 -8.76
CA LYS A 258 8.59 -21.16 -8.03
C LYS A 258 7.33 -21.67 -7.35
N LEU A 259 6.95 -22.91 -7.66
CA LEU A 259 5.85 -23.62 -7.04
C LEU A 259 6.39 -24.60 -6.00
N GLU A 260 5.93 -24.46 -4.77
CA GLU A 260 6.36 -25.24 -3.61
C GLU A 260 5.14 -25.88 -2.96
N ILE A 261 5.24 -27.15 -2.57
CA ILE A 261 4.19 -27.87 -1.83
C ILE A 261 4.76 -28.24 -0.47
N TYR A 262 3.99 -27.95 0.57
CA TYR A 262 4.32 -28.22 1.96
C TYR A 262 3.31 -29.20 2.57
N ASP A 263 3.76 -30.04 3.49
CA ASP A 263 2.87 -30.81 4.36
C ASP A 263 2.19 -29.90 5.42
N MET A 264 1.31 -30.47 6.25
CA MET A 264 0.65 -29.71 7.32
C MET A 264 1.57 -29.29 8.48
N ASN A 265 2.77 -29.87 8.56
CA ASN A 265 3.79 -29.46 9.53
C ASN A 265 4.66 -28.31 8.98
N GLY A 266 4.42 -27.87 7.74
CA GLY A 266 5.22 -26.84 7.07
C GLY A 266 6.51 -27.36 6.44
N THR A 267 6.70 -28.68 6.35
CA THR A 267 7.86 -29.29 5.68
C THR A 267 7.68 -29.21 4.17
N LEU A 268 8.69 -28.72 3.46
CA LEU A 268 8.69 -28.69 2.00
C LEU A 268 8.79 -30.11 1.45
N VAL A 269 7.76 -30.58 0.74
CA VAL A 269 7.71 -31.93 0.15
C VAL A 269 8.01 -31.92 -1.35
N ARG A 270 7.74 -30.81 -2.05
CA ARG A 270 7.99 -30.71 -3.50
C ARG A 270 8.28 -29.27 -3.91
N SER A 271 9.18 -29.09 -4.87
CA SER A 271 9.55 -27.79 -5.45
C SER A 271 9.71 -27.90 -6.96
N VAL A 272 9.02 -27.06 -7.71
CA VAL A 272 9.01 -27.04 -9.18
C VAL A 272 9.21 -25.60 -9.66
N ASN A 273 10.16 -25.40 -10.58
CA ASN A 273 10.30 -24.11 -11.26
C ASN A 273 9.24 -24.02 -12.37
N VAL A 274 8.50 -22.92 -12.41
CA VAL A 274 7.41 -22.68 -13.37
C VAL A 274 7.60 -21.32 -14.04
N THR A 275 7.05 -21.14 -15.23
CA THR A 275 7.12 -19.86 -15.95
C THR A 275 5.70 -19.34 -16.19
N ALA A 276 5.42 -18.14 -15.71
CA ALA A 276 4.16 -17.46 -16.02
C ALA A 276 4.18 -17.01 -17.48
N THR A 277 3.15 -17.40 -18.23
CA THR A 277 2.96 -17.04 -19.63
C THR A 277 1.57 -16.44 -19.80
N ASN A 278 1.45 -15.33 -20.53
CA ASN A 278 0.20 -14.62 -20.75
C ASN A 278 -0.58 -14.30 -19.46
N GLY A 279 0.13 -13.89 -18.41
CA GLY A 279 -0.51 -13.51 -17.15
C GLY A 279 -0.97 -14.69 -16.29
N THR A 280 -0.65 -15.94 -16.66
CA THR A 280 -1.17 -17.15 -16.02
C THR A 280 -0.06 -18.18 -15.78
N ILE A 281 -0.12 -18.87 -14.65
CA ILE A 281 0.62 -20.11 -14.40
C ILE A 281 -0.41 -21.24 -14.38
N GLU A 282 -0.19 -22.26 -15.20
CA GLU A 282 -0.94 -23.51 -15.16
C GLU A 282 0.07 -24.66 -15.10
N GLN A 283 0.18 -25.29 -13.94
CA GLN A 283 1.15 -26.36 -13.70
C GLN A 283 0.45 -27.61 -13.17
N ARG A 284 0.63 -28.72 -13.88
CA ARG A 284 0.27 -30.05 -13.37
C ARG A 284 1.40 -30.57 -12.48
N VAL A 285 1.05 -31.00 -11.28
CA VAL A 285 1.98 -31.58 -10.31
C VAL A 285 1.60 -33.03 -10.05
N ASP A 286 2.60 -33.91 -10.14
CA ASP A 286 2.49 -35.31 -9.71
C ASP A 286 2.60 -35.38 -8.18
N LEU A 287 1.65 -36.10 -7.57
CA LEU A 287 1.51 -36.31 -6.14
C LEU A 287 1.58 -37.81 -5.79
N SER A 288 1.88 -38.69 -6.75
CA SER A 288 1.80 -40.15 -6.59
C SER A 288 2.65 -40.72 -5.44
N ASP A 289 3.77 -40.08 -5.13
CA ASP A 289 4.72 -40.46 -4.07
C ASP A 289 4.37 -39.92 -2.67
N LEU A 290 3.39 -39.01 -2.57
CA LEU A 290 2.96 -38.43 -1.31
C LEU A 290 1.87 -39.28 -0.63
N PRO A 291 1.83 -39.42 0.70
CA PRO A 291 0.71 -40.08 1.37
C PRO A 291 -0.60 -39.30 1.21
N ALA A 292 -1.76 -39.97 1.37
CA ALA A 292 -3.05 -39.29 1.45
C ALA A 292 -3.06 -38.29 2.62
N GLY A 293 -3.60 -37.10 2.41
CA GLY A 293 -3.53 -36.01 3.39
C GLY A 293 -3.77 -34.61 2.83
N SER A 294 -3.64 -33.61 3.70
CA SER A 294 -3.71 -32.20 3.32
C SER A 294 -2.31 -31.61 3.09
N TYR A 295 -2.19 -30.81 2.04
CA TYR A 295 -0.96 -30.12 1.67
C TYR A 295 -1.25 -28.65 1.38
N MET A 296 -0.25 -27.79 1.54
CA MET A 296 -0.30 -26.38 1.18
C MET A 296 0.57 -26.15 -0.05
N ALA A 297 -0.02 -25.78 -1.18
CA ALA A 297 0.70 -25.31 -2.34
C ALA A 297 0.98 -23.81 -2.21
N SER A 298 2.13 -23.37 -2.70
CA SER A 298 2.63 -22.01 -2.62
C SER A 298 3.30 -21.63 -3.93
N VAL A 299 2.85 -20.56 -4.59
CA VAL A 299 3.51 -20.00 -5.78
C VAL A 299 4.17 -18.68 -5.40
N ASN A 300 5.49 -18.63 -5.53
CA ASN A 300 6.32 -17.46 -5.32
C ASN A 300 6.66 -16.81 -6.66
N THR A 301 6.30 -15.55 -6.81
CA THR A 301 6.56 -14.72 -8.01
C THR A 301 7.26 -13.43 -7.61
N ALA A 302 7.72 -12.64 -8.59
CA ALA A 302 8.25 -11.30 -8.34
C ALA A 302 7.24 -10.36 -7.64
N MET A 303 5.93 -10.58 -7.81
CA MET A 303 4.87 -9.81 -7.15
C MET A 303 4.46 -10.34 -5.77
N GLY A 304 5.06 -11.44 -5.31
CA GLY A 304 4.80 -12.04 -4.01
C GLY A 304 4.31 -13.48 -4.07
N ARG A 305 3.76 -13.92 -2.93
CA ARG A 305 3.41 -15.31 -2.62
C ARG A 305 1.90 -15.53 -2.64
N ARG A 306 1.45 -16.64 -3.23
CA ARG A 306 0.07 -17.15 -3.14
C ARG A 306 0.05 -18.57 -2.64
N THR A 307 -0.99 -18.93 -1.88
CA THR A 307 -1.15 -20.27 -1.36
C THR A 307 -2.54 -20.83 -1.65
N ALA A 308 -2.64 -22.14 -1.77
CA ALA A 308 -3.89 -22.89 -1.86
C ALA A 308 -3.74 -24.27 -1.21
N GLN A 309 -4.81 -24.79 -0.64
CA GLN A 309 -4.83 -26.13 -0.06
C GLN A 309 -5.04 -27.17 -1.16
N ILE A 310 -4.28 -28.26 -1.08
CA ILE A 310 -4.49 -29.49 -1.85
C ILE A 310 -4.94 -30.57 -0.86
N ILE A 311 -6.01 -31.29 -1.19
CA ILE A 311 -6.45 -32.47 -0.45
C ILE A 311 -6.16 -33.67 -1.34
N LYS A 312 -5.26 -34.57 -0.91
CA LYS A 312 -4.94 -35.80 -1.62
C LYS A 312 -5.72 -36.99 -1.02
N GLU A 313 -6.41 -37.73 -1.87
CA GLU A 313 -7.04 -39.03 -1.54
C GLU A 313 -6.15 -40.23 -1.91
#